data_AF-A0A972VIJ7-F1
#
_entry.id   AF-A0A972VIJ7-F1
#
_cell.length_a   1.000
_cell.length_b   1.000
_cell.length_c   1.000
_cell.angle_alpha   90.00
_cell.angle_beta   90.00
_cell.angle_gamma   90.00
#
_symmetry.space_group_name_H-M   'P 1'
#
loop_
_entity.id
_entity.type
_entity.pdbx_description
1 polymer ?
#
loop_
_entity_poly.entity_id
_entity_poly.type
_entity_poly.pdbx_seq_one_letter_code
_entity_poly.pdbx_strand_id
1 'polypeptide(L)' 'MSYPQKLIKYLDTLPEDQRPAKESLYAHALEQAETHKFQSPRFWAMRQAVSGISMVQLEEKIRRRVSAMK' A
#
# COMPACT_ATOMS: atom_id res chain seq x y z
N MET A 1 0.64 10.75 16.44
CA MET A 1 0.09 10.96 15.08
C MET A 1 -0.73 9.75 14.69
N SER A 2 -2.00 9.95 14.38
CA SER A 2 -2.90 8.89 13.95
C SER A 2 -2.55 8.42 12.54
N TYR A 3 -2.88 7.17 12.23
CA TYR A 3 -2.52 6.45 11.01
C TYR A 3 -2.79 7.20 9.67
N PRO A 4 -3.94 7.87 9.46
CA PRO A 4 -4.16 8.67 8.25
C PRO A 4 -3.15 9.82 8.08
N GLN A 5 -2.61 10.36 9.18
CA GLN A 5 -1.74 11.54 9.12
C GLN A 5 -0.37 11.27 8.47
N LYS A 6 0.17 10.04 8.58
CA LYS A 6 1.46 9.73 7.93
C LYS A 6 1.32 9.52 6.43
N LEU A 7 0.23 8.89 5.98
CA LEU A 7 -0.05 8.74 4.56
C LEU A 7 -0.36 10.11 3.94
N ILE A 8 -1.22 10.90 4.58
CA ILE A 8 -1.54 12.27 4.15
C ILE A 8 -0.26 13.11 4.05
N LYS A 9 0.59 13.13 5.10
CA LYS A 9 1.85 13.88 5.07
C LYS A 9 2.79 13.44 3.94
N TYR A 10 2.84 12.15 3.61
CA TYR A 10 3.62 11.67 2.47
C TYR A 10 3.00 12.09 1.13
N LEU A 11 1.68 11.97 1.00
CA LEU A 11 0.96 12.41 -0.20
C LEU A 11 1.09 13.91 -0.43
N ASP A 12 1.15 14.71 0.64
CA ASP A 12 1.35 16.16 0.58
C ASP A 12 2.78 16.56 0.19
N THR A 13 3.75 15.63 0.25
CA THR A 13 5.11 15.86 -0.29
C THR A 13 5.23 15.53 -1.77
N LEU A 14 4.19 14.95 -2.37
CA LEU A 14 4.20 14.55 -3.77
C LEU A 14 3.61 15.65 -4.66
N PRO A 15 4.09 15.76 -5.90
CA PRO A 15 3.41 16.50 -6.95
C PRO A 15 1.95 16.03 -7.13
N GLU A 16 1.04 16.95 -7.47
CA GLU A 16 -0.41 16.66 -7.61
C GLU A 16 -0.70 15.53 -8.62
N ASP A 17 0.13 15.37 -9.64
CA ASP A 17 0.03 14.32 -10.66
C ASP A 17 0.39 12.92 -10.12
N GLN A 18 1.20 12.85 -9.06
CA GLN A 18 1.66 11.57 -8.49
C GLN A 18 0.79 11.08 -7.33
N ARG A 19 0.04 11.99 -6.69
CA ARG A 19 -0.85 11.69 -5.58
C ARG A 19 -1.93 10.64 -5.94
N PRO A 20 -2.67 10.73 -7.07
CA PRO A 20 -3.69 9.75 -7.43
C PRO A 20 -3.12 8.34 -7.63
N ALA A 21 -1.93 8.22 -8.22
CA ALA A 21 -1.27 6.94 -8.43
C ALA A 21 -0.90 6.27 -7.09
N LYS A 22 -0.48 7.04 -6.10
CA LYS A 22 -0.16 6.54 -4.75
C LYS A 22 -1.40 6.19 -3.93
N GLU A 23 -2.46 6.97 -4.05
CA GLU A 23 -3.76 6.66 -3.45
C GLU A 23 -4.32 5.35 -4.02
N SER A 24 -4.23 5.15 -5.33
CA SER A 24 -4.64 3.90 -6.00
C SER A 24 -3.80 2.69 -5.54
N LEU A 25 -2.47 2.85 -5.47
CA LEU A 25 -1.57 1.82 -4.91
C LEU A 25 -1.93 1.45 -3.47
N TYR A 26 -2.22 2.44 -2.63
CA TYR A 26 -2.62 2.20 -1.25
C TYR A 26 -3.95 1.47 -1.16
N ALA A 27 -4.96 1.90 -1.92
CA ALA A 27 -6.29 1.29 -1.92
C ALA A 27 -6.22 -0.18 -2.37
N HIS A 28 -5.51 -0.45 -3.47
CA HIS A 28 -5.34 -1.80 -3.99
C HIS A 28 -4.57 -2.69 -2.99
N ALA A 29 -3.47 -2.18 -2.42
CA ALA A 29 -2.72 -2.92 -1.41
C ALA A 29 -3.54 -3.22 -0.15
N LEU A 30 -4.43 -2.32 0.24
CA LEU A 30 -5.31 -2.48 1.40
C LEU A 30 -6.35 -3.57 1.14
N GLU A 31 -7.06 -3.49 0.01
CA GLU A 31 -8.05 -4.50 -0.40
C GLU A 31 -7.47 -5.91 -0.41
N GLN A 32 -6.27 -6.06 -1.00
CA GLN A 32 -5.59 -7.35 -1.09
C GLN A 32 -5.14 -7.85 0.29
N ALA A 33 -4.61 -6.96 1.12
CA ALA A 33 -4.18 -7.33 2.47
C ALA A 33 -5.36 -7.69 3.39
N GLU A 34 -6.52 -7.06 3.22
CA GLU A 34 -7.77 -7.41 3.93
C GLU A 34 -8.32 -8.75 3.42
N THR A 35 -8.38 -8.94 2.10
CA THR A 35 -8.82 -10.18 1.45
C THR A 35 -8.03 -11.40 1.92
N HIS A 36 -6.71 -11.24 2.03
CA HIS A 36 -5.80 -12.31 2.48
C HIS A 36 -5.54 -12.31 3.99
N LYS A 37 -6.30 -11.52 4.76
CA LYS A 37 -6.25 -11.48 6.24
C LYS A 37 -4.84 -11.27 6.79
N PHE A 38 -4.08 -10.35 6.21
CA PHE A 38 -2.76 -10.01 6.75
C PHE A 38 -2.91 -9.45 8.17
N GLN A 39 -1.92 -9.71 9.03
CA GLN A 39 -1.95 -9.30 10.45
C GLN A 39 -2.14 -7.78 10.66
N SER A 40 -1.77 -6.95 9.69
CA SER A 40 -1.95 -5.49 9.74
C SER A 40 -2.14 -4.90 8.34
N PRO A 41 -3.35 -5.00 7.75
CA PRO A 41 -3.58 -4.66 6.35
C PRO A 41 -3.23 -3.22 6.01
N ARG A 42 -3.72 -2.28 6.82
CA ARG A 42 -3.42 -0.84 6.69
C ARG A 42 -1.92 -0.54 6.79
N PHE A 43 -1.23 -1.18 7.75
CA PHE A 43 0.23 -1.04 7.91
C PHE A 43 1.00 -1.50 6.69
N TRP A 44 0.62 -2.66 6.19
CA TRP A 44 1.28 -3.26 5.06
C TRP A 44 1.04 -2.45 3.78
N ALA A 45 -0.20 -2.00 3.54
CA ALA A 45 -0.60 -1.19 2.39
C ALA A 45 0.14 0.15 2.33
N MET A 46 0.21 0.86 3.46
CA MET A 46 0.96 2.12 3.54
C MET A 46 2.43 1.90 3.21
N ARG A 47 3.06 0.84 3.76
CA ARG A 47 4.46 0.53 3.47
C ARG A 47 4.69 0.36 1.97
N GLN A 48 3.75 -0.24 1.24
CA GLN A 48 3.87 -0.38 -0.21
C GLN A 48 3.71 0.97 -0.94
N ALA A 49 2.72 1.77 -0.55
CA ALA A 49 2.49 3.08 -1.15
C ALA A 49 3.70 4.03 -0.99
N VAL A 50 4.35 4.02 0.18
CA VAL A 50 5.52 4.87 0.46
C VAL A 50 6.83 4.28 -0.07
N SER A 51 6.93 2.99 -0.38
CA SER A 51 8.20 2.38 -0.80
C SER A 51 8.57 2.64 -2.27
N GLY A 52 7.83 3.51 -2.97
CA GLY A 52 8.15 3.84 -4.35
C GLY A 52 7.92 2.72 -5.37
N ILE A 53 7.26 1.62 -5.00
CA ILE A 53 7.06 0.48 -5.92
C ILE A 53 5.96 0.74 -6.94
N SER A 54 6.04 0.05 -8.07
CA SER A 54 4.98 0.02 -9.09
C SER A 54 3.85 -0.95 -8.72
N MET A 55 2.71 -0.86 -9.42
CA MET A 55 1.59 -1.78 -9.25
C MET A 55 1.99 -3.24 -9.53
N VAL A 56 2.78 -3.48 -10.58
CA VAL A 56 3.28 -4.82 -10.94
C VAL A 56 4.14 -5.40 -9.81
N GLN A 57 5.00 -4.59 -9.20
CA GLN A 57 5.81 -5.02 -8.06
C GLN A 57 4.97 -5.27 -6.80
N LEU A 58 3.89 -4.52 -6.61
CA LEU A 58 2.93 -4.74 -5.53
C LEU A 58 2.25 -6.10 -5.68
N GLU A 59 1.71 -6.41 -6.86
CA GLU A 59 1.05 -7.70 -7.15
C GLU A 59 1.98 -8.88 -6.90
N GLU A 60 3.23 -8.79 -7.37
CA GLU A 60 4.23 -9.83 -7.17
C GLU A 60 4.55 -10.04 -5.68
N LYS A 61 4.61 -8.96 -4.89
CA LYS A 61 4.76 -9.05 -3.42
C LYS A 61 3.55 -9.70 -2.76
N ILE A 62 2.33 -9.37 -3.20
CA ILE A 62 1.10 -9.98 -2.68
C ILE A 62 1.15 -11.48 -2.94
N ARG A 63 1.40 -11.89 -4.19
CA ARG A 63 1.50 -13.29 -4.59
C ARG A 63 2.48 -14.05 -3.72
N ARG A 64 3.72 -13.56 -3.58
CA ARG A 64 4.76 -14.20 -2.75
C ARG A 64 4.33 -14.34 -1.29
N ARG A 65 3.71 -13.30 -0.73
CA ARG A 65 3.29 -13.30 0.67
C ARG A 65 2.13 -14.28 0.91
N VAL A 66 1.15 -14.30 0.02
CA VAL A 66 0.02 -15.24 0.09
C VAL A 66 0.49 -16.68 -0.06
N SER A 67 1.41 -16.95 -1.00
CA SER A 67 2.02 -18.28 -1.15
C SER A 67 2.79 -18.73 0.10
N ALA A 68 3.45 -17.81 0.81
CA ALA A 68 4.16 -18.11 2.05
C ALA A 68 3.25 -18.28 3.29
N MET A 69 1.96 -17.95 3.17
CA MET A 69 0.96 -18.15 4.23
C MET A 69 0.20 -19.48 4.10
N LYS A 70 0.36 -20.19 2.99
CA LYS A 70 -0.14 -21.56 2.80
C LYS A 70 0.86 -22.56 3.37
#